data_AF-A0AAD4HMX8-F1
#
_entry.id   AF-A0AAD4HMX8-F1
#
_cell.length_a   1.000
_cell.length_b   1.000
_cell.length_c   1.000
_cell.angle_alpha   90.00
_cell.angle_beta   90.00
_cell.angle_gamma   90.00
#
_symmetry.space_group_name_H-M   'P 1'
#
loop_
_entity.id
_entity.type
_entity.pdbx_description
1 polymer ?
#
loop_
_entity_poly.entity_id
_entity_poly.type
_entity_poly.pdbx_seq_one_letter_code
_entity_poly.pdbx_strand_id
1 'polypeptide(L)'
;YDPEELRFLDETSKDERTTSRRFERSKKGKRAAKKGVFVRGHHLSALGLLTIDGMMICSVIEGSFTVEKFKVFLQEDIVSAI
;
A
#
# COMPACT_ATOMS: atom_id res chain seq x y z
N TYR A 1 -20.31 7.15 -21.98
CA TYR A 1 -19.09 6.35 -21.85
C TYR A 1 -19.52 4.92 -21.85
N ASP A 2 -18.99 4.16 -22.80
CA ASP A 2 -19.15 2.72 -22.76
C ASP A 2 -18.30 2.18 -21.59
N PRO A 3 -18.72 1.10 -20.91
CA PRO A 3 -17.99 0.54 -19.77
C PRO A 3 -16.51 0.26 -20.07
N GLU A 4 -16.20 -0.09 -21.32
CA GLU A 4 -14.86 -0.37 -21.84
C GLU A 4 -13.96 0.88 -21.87
N GLU A 5 -14.55 2.07 -21.90
CA GLU A 5 -13.82 3.35 -21.88
C GLU A 5 -13.45 3.79 -20.44
N LEU A 6 -14.07 3.21 -19.42
CA LEU A 6 -13.87 3.59 -18.04
C LEU A 6 -12.68 2.86 -17.43
N ARG A 7 -11.77 3.64 -16.85
CA ARG A 7 -10.61 3.15 -16.10
C ARG A 7 -10.57 3.81 -14.74
N PHE A 8 -10.38 3.02 -13.70
CA PHE A 8 -10.41 3.47 -12.31
C PHE A 8 -9.01 3.46 -11.73
N LEU A 9 -8.60 4.60 -11.18
CA LEU A 9 -7.31 4.78 -10.55
C LEU A 9 -7.52 4.95 -9.05
N ASP A 10 -6.80 4.19 -8.24
CA ASP A 10 -6.83 4.35 -6.79
C ASP A 10 -5.47 4.05 -6.16
N GLU A 11 -5.24 4.61 -4.96
CA GLU A 11 -4.06 4.35 -4.14
C GLU A 11 -4.44 3.49 -2.95
N THR A 12 -3.65 2.44 -2.71
CA THR A 12 -3.70 1.66 -1.47
C THR A 12 -2.37 1.71 -0.76
N SER A 13 -2.39 1.72 0.57
CA SER A 13 -1.17 1.67 1.38
C SER A 13 -1.18 0.47 2.31
N LYS A 14 -0.02 -0.16 2.44
CA LYS A 14 0.24 -1.29 3.32
C LYS A 14 1.35 -0.92 4.28
N ASP A 15 1.00 -0.88 5.56
CA ASP A 15 1.98 -0.85 6.64
C ASP A 15 2.38 -2.29 6.98
N GLU A 16 3.66 -2.65 6.79
CA GLU A 16 4.19 -3.97 7.11
C GLU A 16 4.40 -4.20 8.62
N ARG A 17 3.90 -3.32 9.48
CA ARG A 17 3.83 -3.61 10.92
C ARG A 17 3.17 -4.96 11.15
N THR A 18 3.95 -5.90 11.68
CA THR A 18 3.44 -7.21 12.06
C THR A 18 2.36 -7.03 13.12
N THR A 19 1.15 -7.47 12.79
CA THR A 19 0.05 -7.55 13.74
C THR A 19 0.52 -8.36 14.94
N SER A 20 0.55 -7.71 16.09
CA SER A 20 1.06 -8.29 17.31
C SER A 20 0.04 -8.12 18.42
N ARG A 21 0.00 -9.06 19.36
CA ARG A 21 -0.97 -9.02 20.45
C ARG A 21 -0.82 -7.71 21.23
N ARG A 22 -1.95 -7.06 21.51
CA ARG A 22 -2.01 -5.80 22.26
C ARG A 22 -1.73 -6.02 23.75
N PHE A 23 -2.03 -7.21 24.26
CA PHE A 23 -1.83 -7.60 25.65
C PHE A 23 -1.07 -8.91 25.74
N GLU A 24 -0.19 -9.00 26.74
CA GLU A 24 0.55 -10.21 27.07
C GLU A 24 0.29 -10.62 28.51
N ARG A 25 0.57 -11.89 28.83
CA ARG A 25 0.37 -12.45 30.16
C ARG A 25 1.70 -12.52 30.88
N SER A 26 1.72 -12.07 32.13
CA SER A 26 2.84 -12.23 33.04
C SER A 26 2.35 -12.57 34.45
N LYS A 27 3.26 -13.05 35.30
CA LYS A 27 2.94 -13.27 36.72
C LYS A 27 2.63 -11.93 37.40
N LYS A 28 1.72 -11.96 38.38
CA LYS A 28 1.36 -10.77 39.20
C LYS A 28 2.64 -10.11 39.76
N GLY A 29 2.75 -8.79 39.58
CA GLY A 29 3.92 -8.01 40.00
C GLY A 29 5.10 -7.99 39.02
N LYS A 30 5.00 -8.64 37.85
CA LYS A 30 6.01 -8.55 36.78
C LYS A 30 5.45 -7.82 35.56
N ARG A 31 6.31 -7.13 34.81
CA ARG A 31 5.94 -6.59 33.50
C ARG A 31 5.97 -7.73 32.47
N ALA A 32 4.98 -7.75 31.58
CA ALA A 32 5.02 -8.64 30.42
C ALA A 32 6.04 -8.11 29.41
N ALA A 33 6.92 -8.99 28.94
CA ALA A 33 8.00 -8.65 28.03
C ALA A 33 7.66 -9.10 26.61
N LYS A 34 7.45 -8.14 25.72
CA LYS A 34 7.13 -8.37 24.31
C LYS A 34 8.37 -8.16 23.45
N LYS A 35 8.76 -9.19 22.69
CA LYS A 35 9.77 -9.05 21.64
C LYS A 35 9.06 -8.76 20.32
N GLY A 36 9.02 -7.48 19.93
CA GLY A 36 8.55 -7.08 18.60
C GLY A 36 9.65 -7.28 17.58
N VAL A 37 9.41 -8.08 16.54
CA VAL A 37 10.40 -8.38 15.50
C VAL A 37 10.55 -7.20 14.52
N PHE A 38 9.46 -6.46 14.29
CA PHE A 38 9.40 -5.31 13.38
C PHE A 38 8.76 -4.12 14.09
N VAL A 39 9.55 -3.38 14.88
CA VAL A 39 9.08 -2.19 15.63
C VAL A 39 8.79 -1.02 14.68
N ARG A 40 9.48 -0.97 13.53
CA ARG A 40 9.20 -0.08 12.41
C ARG A 40 8.85 -0.96 11.20
N GLY A 41 7.61 -0.86 10.72
CA GLY A 41 7.21 -1.47 9.45
C GLY A 41 7.69 -0.63 8.28
N HIS A 42 7.93 -1.26 7.14
CA HIS A 42 8.04 -0.56 5.87
C HIS A 42 6.63 -0.14 5.45
N HIS A 43 6.48 1.13 5.10
CA HIS A 43 5.22 1.62 4.54
C HIS A 43 5.33 1.54 3.02
N LEU A 44 4.47 0.76 2.39
CA LEU A 44 4.41 0.63 0.95
C LEU A 44 3.12 1.31 0.49
N SER A 45 3.21 2.18 -0.50
CA SER A 45 2.04 2.65 -1.26
C SER A 45 2.05 2.00 -2.62
N ALA A 46 0.88 1.56 -3.07
CA ALA A 46 0.64 1.00 -4.38
C ALA A 46 -0.44 1.80 -5.10
N LEU A 47 -0.23 2.06 -6.38
CA LEU A 47 -1.17 2.78 -7.22
C LEU A 47 -1.54 1.90 -8.40
N GLY A 48 -2.84 1.71 -8.61
CA GLY A 48 -3.38 0.71 -9.55
C GLY A 48 -4.42 1.28 -10.49
N LEU A 49 -4.30 0.93 -11.77
CA LEU A 49 -5.29 1.23 -12.81
C LEU A 49 -6.13 -0.03 -13.11
N LEU A 50 -7.41 0.01 -12.76
CA LEU A 50 -8.38 -1.05 -12.95
C LEU A 50 -9.26 -0.78 -14.17
N THR A 51 -9.48 -1.80 -14.98
CA THR A 51 -10.37 -1.78 -16.16
C THR A 51 -11.39 -2.92 -16.05
N ILE A 52 -12.31 -3.02 -17.00
CA ILE A 52 -13.27 -4.14 -17.06
C ILE A 52 -12.58 -5.50 -17.22
N ASP A 53 -11.40 -5.53 -17.84
CA ASP A 53 -10.58 -6.74 -18.02
C ASP A 53 -9.68 -7.05 -16.81
N GLY A 54 -9.75 -6.22 -15.77
CA GLY A 54 -8.98 -6.37 -14.54
C GLY A 54 -7.87 -5.32 -14.37
N MET A 55 -6.88 -5.66 -13.54
CA MET A 55 -5.78 -4.75 -13.19
C MET A 55 -4.81 -4.62 -14.37
N MET A 56 -4.73 -3.41 -14.93
CA MET A 56 -3.91 -3.16 -16.11
C MET A 56 -2.49 -2.71 -15.75
N ILE A 57 -2.35 -1.82 -14.77
CA ILE A 57 -1.07 -1.24 -14.35
C ILE A 57 -1.04 -1.16 -12.83
N CYS A 58 0.10 -1.47 -12.23
CA CYS A 58 0.34 -1.32 -10.80
C CYS A 58 1.78 -0.86 -10.55
N SER A 59 1.95 0.20 -9.77
CA SER A 59 3.25 0.65 -9.29
C SER A 59 3.28 0.63 -7.77
N VAL A 60 4.36 0.09 -7.19
CA VAL A 60 4.55 -0.01 -5.74
C VAL A 60 5.83 0.71 -5.35
N ILE A 61 5.73 1.61 -4.38
CA ILE A 61 6.86 2.36 -3.86
C ILE A 61 6.93 2.26 -2.34
N GLU A 62 8.12 2.47 -1.79
CA GLU A 62 8.27 2.71 -0.37
C GLU A 62 7.94 4.18 -0.02
N GLY A 63 7.20 4.37 1.07
CA GLY A 63 6.62 5.64 1.47
C GLY A 63 5.38 6.00 0.65
N SER A 64 4.99 7.28 0.70
CA SER A 64 3.78 7.78 0.03
C SER A 64 4.06 8.28 -1.39
N PHE A 65 3.02 8.33 -2.22
CA PHE A 65 3.06 9.05 -3.50
C PHE A 65 3.04 10.55 -3.24
N THR A 66 4.06 11.25 -3.75
CA THR A 66 4.02 12.71 -3.84
C THR A 66 3.34 13.11 -5.15
N VAL A 67 2.98 14.38 -5.28
CA VAL A 67 2.41 14.92 -6.53
C VAL A 67 3.32 14.66 -7.72
N GLU A 68 4.64 14.77 -7.53
CA GLU A 68 5.63 14.53 -8.60
C GLU A 68 5.65 13.06 -9.01
N LYS A 69 5.70 12.13 -8.04
CA LYS A 69 5.67 10.68 -8.33
C LYS A 69 4.37 10.28 -9.02
N PHE A 70 3.24 10.86 -8.60
CA PHE A 70 1.95 10.62 -9.21
C PHE A 70 1.90 11.10 -10.66
N LYS A 71 2.43 12.29 -10.95
CA LYS A 71 2.52 12.80 -12.33
C LYS A 71 3.39 11.92 -13.22
N VAL A 72 4.54 11.48 -12.70
CA VAL A 72 5.42 10.54 -13.42
C VAL A 72 4.67 9.26 -13.74
N PHE A 73 3.96 8.67 -12.77
CA PHE A 73 3.15 7.47 -13.01
C PHE A 73 2.07 7.69 -14.08
N LEU A 74 1.36 8.82 -14.04
CA LEU A 74 0.35 9.13 -15.06
C LEU A 74 0.97 9.25 -16.46
N GLN A 75 2.12 9.93 -16.59
CA GLN A 75 2.75 10.21 -17.88
C GLN A 75 3.46 8.99 -18.45
N GLU A 76 4.30 8.36 -17.64
CA GLU A 76 5.22 7.32 -18.10
C GLU A 76 4.52 5.95 -18.15
N ASP A 77 3.67 5.64 -17.17
CA ASP A 77 3.03 4.32 -17.08
C ASP A 77 1.65 4.31 -17.74
N ILE A 78 0.76 5.26 -17.42
CA ILE A 78 -0.62 5.22 -17.94
C ILE A 78 -0.69 5.70 -19.39
N VAL A 79 -0.28 6.92 -19.69
CA VAL A 79 -0.45 7.52 -21.03
C VAL A 79 0.34 6.74 -22.08
N SER A 80 1.51 6.20 -21.75
CA SER A 80 2.29 5.37 -22.65
C SER A 80 1.66 3.99 -22.94
N ALA A 81 0.74 3.53 -22.11
CA ALA A 81 0.12 2.20 -22.20
C ALA A 81 -1.32 2.22 -22.77
N ILE A 82 -1.87 3.41 -23.04
CA ILE A 82 -3.16 3.63 -23.70
C ILE A 82 -2.92 3.94 -25.17
#